data_AF-A0A2I2FTZ1-F1
#
_entry.id   AF-A0A2I2FTZ1-F1
#
_cell.length_a   1.000
_cell.length_b   1.000
_cell.length_c   1.000
_cell.angle_alpha   90.00
_cell.angle_beta   90.00
_cell.angle_gamma   90.00
#
_symmetry.space_group_name_H-M   'P 1'
#
loop_
_entity.id
_entity.type
_entity.pdbx_description
1 polymer ?
#
loop_
_entity_poly.entity_id
_entity_poly.type
_entity_poly.pdbx_seq_one_letter_code
_entity_poly.pdbx_strand_id
1 'polypeptide(L)'
;MSQCTWHIHSPERNTLLLALKKALNDRPVAAPFWACLQVCDLEKLAELVDMAKVTPEPIFELLEKSCLSIPLNWMELLPYGDFADAPPPDETTDSISVAHRLTLERDQTTCLLSRDYSLDIVNVVPVSLVKCHTHNPTDEAIPEFWQMLSFFFTKDRIAKWKLAIPGVNDNVAGCRNQLCVAARIKWRWRSGLLAVMPVDFADENTLVADFFWLERPKHCRSQLIDILQTPHVSEEPFGVKGCRGIWVFDPDQEPVPLQDEDVFYIKTHDPITHPLPNFELLEMHWRLNRIVSMSGAGTIYDTCGPIRRNSMDPLGQPRARQFLSEPIDDSLNLEELPNTQSA
;
A
#
# COMPACT_ATOMS: atom_id res chain seq x y z
N MET A 1 -17.60 -1.15 -20.61
CA MET A 1 -17.23 -0.78 -19.23
C MET A 1 -17.67 -1.94 -18.35
N SER A 2 -16.78 -2.91 -18.15
CA SER A 2 -16.98 -3.99 -17.19
C SER A 2 -16.96 -3.36 -15.81
N GLN A 3 -18.01 -3.57 -15.02
CA GLN A 3 -18.01 -3.15 -13.61
C GLN A 3 -17.03 -4.04 -12.86
N CYS A 4 -16.03 -3.46 -12.19
CA CYS A 4 -15.07 -4.18 -11.36
C CYS A 4 -15.80 -5.09 -10.37
N THR A 5 -15.60 -6.41 -10.51
CA THR A 5 -16.44 -7.41 -9.82
C THR A 5 -15.95 -7.76 -8.41
N TRP A 6 -14.74 -7.34 -8.05
CA TRP A 6 -14.08 -7.69 -6.78
C TRP A 6 -14.75 -7.13 -5.52
N HIS A 7 -15.61 -6.12 -5.67
CA HIS A 7 -16.40 -5.53 -4.59
C HIS A 7 -17.74 -6.26 -4.35
N ILE A 8 -18.14 -7.13 -5.27
CA ILE A 8 -19.44 -7.81 -5.20
C ILE A 8 -19.33 -8.96 -4.20
N HIS A 9 -20.10 -8.88 -3.13
CA HIS A 9 -20.18 -9.94 -2.15
C HIS A 9 -20.94 -11.17 -2.68
N SER A 10 -20.49 -12.34 -2.26
CA SER A 10 -21.29 -13.55 -2.41
C SER A 10 -22.63 -13.40 -1.66
N PRO A 11 -23.71 -14.07 -2.12
CA PRO A 11 -25.00 -14.07 -1.40
C PRO A 11 -24.87 -14.54 0.05
N GLU A 12 -23.97 -15.48 0.29
CA GLU A 12 -23.64 -16.00 1.62
C GLU A 12 -23.03 -14.92 2.52
N ARG A 13 -22.04 -14.16 2.03
CA ARG A 13 -21.46 -13.04 2.79
C ARG A 13 -22.53 -12.00 3.15
N ASN A 14 -23.39 -11.64 2.20
CA ASN A 14 -24.47 -10.68 2.46
C ASN A 14 -25.42 -11.17 3.56
N THR A 15 -25.74 -12.47 3.57
CA THR A 15 -26.56 -13.08 4.61
C THR A 15 -25.90 -12.99 6.00
N LEU A 16 -24.60 -13.27 6.07
CA LEU A 16 -23.84 -13.18 7.31
C LEU A 16 -23.67 -11.73 7.80
N LEU A 17 -23.40 -10.78 6.90
CA LEU A 17 -23.32 -9.35 7.24
C LEU A 17 -24.66 -8.82 7.78
N LEU A 18 -25.79 -9.24 7.18
CA LEU A 18 -27.13 -8.94 7.68
C LEU A 18 -27.37 -9.53 9.08
N ALA A 19 -26.94 -10.77 9.30
CA ALA A 19 -27.05 -11.41 10.61
C ALA A 19 -26.19 -10.70 11.67
N LEU A 20 -24.97 -10.29 11.32
CA LEU A 20 -24.09 -9.54 12.20
C LEU A 20 -24.68 -8.18 12.55
N LYS A 21 -25.22 -7.46 11.56
CA LYS A 21 -25.91 -6.18 11.78
C LYS A 21 -27.04 -6.30 12.79
N LYS A 22 -27.87 -7.34 12.66
CA LYS A 22 -28.95 -7.61 13.62
C LYS A 22 -28.41 -7.96 15.01
N ALA A 23 -27.34 -8.76 15.10
CA ALA A 23 -26.72 -9.11 16.38
C ALA A 23 -26.13 -7.89 17.10
N LEU A 24 -25.72 -6.87 16.35
CA LEU A 24 -25.23 -5.58 16.85
C LEU A 24 -26.32 -4.51 16.97
N ASN A 25 -27.60 -4.90 16.99
CA ASN A 25 -28.75 -3.98 17.11
C ASN A 25 -28.76 -2.86 16.06
N ASP A 26 -28.40 -3.19 14.82
CA ASP A 26 -28.35 -2.28 13.67
C ASP A 26 -27.41 -1.08 13.80
N ARG A 27 -26.55 -1.05 14.83
CA ARG A 27 -25.61 0.05 15.06
C ARG A 27 -24.53 0.10 13.97
N PRO A 28 -24.05 1.30 13.61
CA PRO A 28 -22.89 1.42 12.74
C PRO A 28 -21.62 1.04 13.51
N VAL A 29 -20.58 0.65 12.77
CA VAL A 29 -19.31 0.13 13.32
C VAL A 29 -18.11 0.93 12.81
N ALA A 30 -16.99 0.90 13.51
CA ALA A 30 -15.76 1.57 13.12
C ALA A 30 -15.30 1.14 11.71
N ALA A 31 -14.83 2.10 10.92
CA ALA A 31 -14.36 1.87 9.55
C ALA A 31 -13.34 0.73 9.40
N PRO A 32 -12.33 0.55 10.28
CA PRO A 32 -11.40 -0.57 10.19
C PRO A 32 -12.05 -1.93 10.41
N PHE A 33 -13.00 -2.03 11.34
CA PHE A 33 -13.75 -3.27 11.55
C PHE A 33 -14.62 -3.57 10.34
N TRP A 34 -15.38 -2.59 9.84
CA TRP A 34 -16.16 -2.73 8.60
C TRP A 34 -15.30 -3.22 7.43
N ALA A 35 -14.10 -2.64 7.24
CA ALA A 35 -13.16 -3.02 6.19
C ALA A 35 -12.69 -4.48 6.33
N CYS A 36 -12.41 -4.95 7.56
CA CYS A 36 -12.05 -6.34 7.81
C CYS A 36 -13.20 -7.30 7.44
N LEU A 37 -14.45 -6.93 7.72
CA LEU A 37 -15.63 -7.74 7.36
C LEU A 37 -15.78 -7.94 5.85
N GLN A 38 -15.30 -7.00 5.03
CA GLN A 38 -15.38 -7.11 3.57
C GLN A 38 -14.43 -8.17 3.00
N VAL A 39 -13.30 -8.44 3.66
CA VAL A 39 -12.25 -9.36 3.16
C VAL A 39 -12.10 -10.64 3.98
N CYS A 40 -12.75 -10.73 5.14
CA CYS A 40 -12.65 -11.88 6.05
C CYS A 40 -13.12 -13.19 5.42
N ASP A 41 -12.58 -14.32 5.89
CA ASP A 41 -13.06 -15.64 5.48
C ASP A 41 -14.51 -15.86 5.97
N LEU A 42 -15.34 -16.55 5.17
CA LEU A 42 -16.77 -16.74 5.47
C LEU A 42 -16.99 -17.48 6.80
N GLU A 43 -16.16 -18.49 7.08
CA GLU A 43 -16.16 -19.21 8.35
C GLU A 43 -15.94 -18.28 9.54
N LYS A 44 -14.98 -17.36 9.43
CA LYS A 44 -14.69 -16.37 10.47
C LYS A 44 -15.80 -15.33 10.60
N LEU A 45 -16.44 -14.95 9.50
CA LEU A 45 -17.60 -14.08 9.56
C LEU A 45 -18.78 -14.74 10.31
N ALA A 46 -19.00 -16.03 10.12
CA ALA A 46 -20.00 -16.79 10.87
C ALA A 46 -19.65 -16.88 12.37
N GLU A 47 -18.39 -17.15 12.71
CA GLU A 47 -17.91 -17.12 14.10
C GLU A 47 -18.12 -15.75 14.76
N LEU A 48 -17.87 -14.65 14.03
CA LEU A 48 -18.11 -13.28 14.50
C LEU A 48 -19.60 -13.00 14.76
N VAL A 49 -20.49 -13.51 13.91
CA VAL A 49 -21.95 -13.42 14.11
C VAL A 49 -22.35 -14.11 15.40
N ASP A 50 -21.84 -15.31 15.67
CA ASP A 50 -22.17 -16.03 16.90
C ASP A 50 -21.55 -15.37 18.14
N MET A 51 -20.33 -14.86 18.01
CA MET A 51 -19.66 -14.08 19.05
C MET A 51 -20.46 -12.83 19.42
N ALA A 52 -20.98 -12.09 18.43
CA ALA A 52 -21.77 -10.87 18.65
C ALA A 52 -23.10 -11.14 19.38
N LYS A 53 -23.70 -12.32 19.21
CA LYS A 53 -24.96 -12.68 19.91
C LYS A 53 -24.76 -12.98 21.39
N VAL A 54 -23.59 -13.52 21.76
CA VAL A 54 -23.32 -14.03 23.11
C VAL A 54 -22.52 -13.02 23.94
N THR A 55 -21.66 -12.24 23.29
CA THR A 55 -20.74 -11.33 23.96
C THR A 55 -21.43 -10.01 24.30
N PRO A 56 -21.31 -9.51 25.55
CA PRO A 56 -21.80 -8.17 25.90
C PRO A 56 -21.21 -7.08 24.98
N GLU A 57 -22.06 -6.14 24.58
CA GLU A 57 -21.70 -5.07 23.62
C GLU A 57 -20.41 -4.31 23.98
N PRO A 58 -20.14 -3.88 25.23
CA PRO A 58 -18.90 -3.16 25.55
C PRO A 58 -17.62 -3.98 25.32
N ILE A 59 -17.71 -5.31 25.43
CA ILE A 59 -16.58 -6.22 25.18
C ILE A 59 -16.38 -6.39 23.68
N PHE A 60 -17.47 -6.52 22.92
CA PHE A 60 -17.39 -6.62 21.46
C PHE A 60 -16.89 -5.33 20.82
N GLU A 61 -17.28 -4.17 21.35
CA GLU A 61 -16.74 -2.86 20.93
C GLU A 61 -15.21 -2.75 21.07
N LEU A 62 -14.62 -3.45 22.05
CA LEU A 62 -13.17 -3.45 22.23
C LEU A 62 -12.49 -4.09 21.01
N LEU A 63 -12.99 -5.24 20.55
CA LEU A 63 -12.50 -5.89 19.32
C LEU A 63 -12.64 -4.96 18.11
N GLU A 64 -13.81 -4.33 17.96
CA GLU A 64 -14.09 -3.40 16.85
C GLU A 64 -13.10 -2.24 16.82
N LYS A 65 -12.87 -1.58 17.96
CA LYS A 65 -11.94 -0.46 18.08
C LYS A 65 -10.49 -0.89 17.87
N SER A 66 -10.13 -2.09 18.33
CA SER A 66 -8.78 -2.65 18.12
C SER A 66 -8.46 -2.93 16.66
N CYS A 67 -9.44 -3.05 15.77
CA CYS A 67 -9.19 -3.34 14.34
C CYS A 67 -8.38 -2.26 13.60
N LEU A 68 -8.30 -1.03 14.14
CA LEU A 68 -7.44 0.00 13.58
C LEU A 68 -5.95 -0.40 13.63
N SER A 69 -5.54 -1.29 14.54
CA SER A 69 -4.15 -1.75 14.62
C SER A 69 -3.71 -2.51 13.37
N ILE A 70 -4.61 -3.24 12.69
CA ILE A 70 -4.28 -4.03 11.50
C ILE A 70 -3.69 -3.16 10.38
N PRO A 71 -4.41 -2.15 9.85
CA PRO A 71 -3.85 -1.32 8.78
C PRO A 71 -2.67 -0.48 9.25
N LEU A 72 -2.60 -0.08 10.52
CA LEU A 72 -1.47 0.71 11.04
C LEU A 72 -0.17 -0.10 11.13
N ASN A 73 -0.25 -1.37 11.54
CA ASN A 73 0.91 -2.27 11.55
C ASN A 73 1.31 -2.73 10.15
N TRP A 74 0.33 -2.85 9.24
CA TRP A 74 0.57 -3.25 7.86
C TRP A 74 1.20 -2.13 7.01
N MET A 75 0.80 -0.88 7.20
CA MET A 75 1.35 0.21 6.41
C MET A 75 2.82 0.51 6.78
N GLU A 76 3.72 0.41 5.80
CA GLU A 76 5.07 0.99 5.89
C GLU A 76 5.03 2.51 5.70
N LEU A 77 4.36 3.24 6.59
CA LEU A 77 4.44 4.69 6.59
C LEU A 77 5.79 5.12 7.13
N LEU A 78 6.66 5.59 6.24
CA LEU A 78 7.79 6.40 6.67
C LEU A 78 7.23 7.63 7.43
N PRO A 79 7.78 7.97 8.60
CA PRO A 79 7.40 9.19 9.29
C PRO A 79 7.54 10.38 8.34
N TYR A 80 6.50 11.22 8.25
CA TYR A 80 6.55 12.52 7.61
C TYR A 80 7.49 13.42 8.44
N GLY A 81 8.79 13.30 8.17
CA GLY A 81 9.87 13.97 8.90
C GLY A 81 11.24 13.77 8.26
N ASP A 82 11.48 12.61 7.61
CA ASP A 82 12.80 12.29 7.03
C ASP A 82 13.06 12.93 5.66
N PHE A 83 12.16 13.76 5.14
CA PHE A 83 12.41 14.52 3.91
C PHE A 83 13.03 15.91 4.17
N ALA A 84 13.16 16.36 5.42
CA ALA A 84 13.62 17.72 5.72
C ALA A 84 14.99 17.79 6.42
N ASP A 85 15.35 16.86 7.31
CA ASP A 85 16.56 17.02 8.15
C ASP A 85 17.36 15.73 8.41
N ALA A 86 17.07 14.63 7.69
CA ALA A 86 17.99 13.50 7.71
C ALA A 86 19.25 13.90 6.91
N PRO A 87 20.47 13.77 7.47
CA PRO A 87 21.67 13.84 6.63
C PRO A 87 21.47 12.85 5.47
N PRO A 88 21.93 13.17 4.24
CA PRO A 88 21.91 12.19 3.16
C PRO A 88 22.48 10.89 3.73
N PRO A 89 21.80 9.74 3.54
CA PRO A 89 22.34 8.48 4.02
C PRO A 89 23.78 8.42 3.51
N ASP A 90 24.70 8.24 4.46
CA ASP A 90 26.13 8.18 4.19
C ASP A 90 26.29 7.25 2.99
N GLU A 91 26.79 7.76 1.86
CA GLU A 91 27.13 6.97 0.68
C GLU A 91 28.36 6.09 0.98
N THR A 92 28.41 5.48 2.16
CA THR A 92 29.04 4.19 2.30
C THR A 92 28.25 3.25 1.41
N THR A 93 28.90 2.77 0.36
CA THR A 93 28.48 1.68 -0.52
C THR A 93 27.92 0.51 0.29
N ASP A 94 26.66 0.58 0.69
CA ASP A 94 25.91 -0.56 1.18
C ASP A 94 25.78 -1.47 -0.04
N SER A 95 26.52 -2.59 -0.03
CA SER A 95 26.43 -3.57 -1.10
C SER A 95 24.95 -3.93 -1.26
N ILE A 96 24.39 -3.66 -2.44
CA ILE A 96 23.02 -4.06 -2.79
C ILE A 96 22.82 -5.49 -2.29
N SER A 97 21.83 -5.70 -1.42
CA SER A 97 21.62 -7.02 -0.82
C SER A 97 21.48 -8.08 -1.93
N VAL A 98 21.91 -9.31 -1.66
CA VAL A 98 21.81 -10.38 -2.66
C VAL A 98 20.36 -10.55 -3.13
N ALA A 99 19.38 -10.42 -2.22
CA ALA A 99 17.95 -10.43 -2.55
C ALA A 99 17.57 -9.30 -3.53
N HIS A 100 18.09 -8.09 -3.36
CA HIS A 100 17.82 -6.97 -4.27
C HIS A 100 18.37 -7.25 -5.67
N ARG A 101 19.59 -7.77 -5.77
CA ARG A 101 20.19 -8.13 -7.05
C ARG A 101 19.40 -9.21 -7.76
N LEU A 102 19.04 -10.29 -7.06
CA LEU A 102 18.19 -11.36 -7.60
C LEU A 102 16.83 -10.82 -8.06
N THR A 103 16.24 -9.88 -7.32
CA THR A 103 14.96 -9.26 -7.72
C THR A 103 15.11 -8.44 -9.01
N LEU A 104 16.18 -7.64 -9.12
CA LEU A 104 16.48 -6.86 -10.33
C LEU A 104 16.73 -7.76 -11.55
N GLU A 105 17.48 -8.85 -11.36
CA GLU A 105 17.78 -9.83 -12.41
C GLU A 105 16.50 -10.59 -12.85
N ARG A 106 15.64 -10.98 -11.89
CA ARG A 106 14.33 -11.60 -12.17
C ARG A 106 13.43 -10.66 -12.97
N ASP A 107 13.30 -9.41 -12.53
CA ASP A 107 12.38 -8.42 -13.12
C ASP A 107 13.03 -7.66 -14.31
N GLN A 108 14.15 -8.16 -14.83
CA GLN A 108 14.85 -7.65 -16.00
C GLN A 108 15.21 -6.16 -15.92
N THR A 109 15.49 -5.64 -14.72
CA THR A 109 15.74 -4.22 -14.46
C THR A 109 14.64 -3.29 -15.02
N THR A 110 13.40 -3.73 -14.93
CA THR A 110 12.21 -2.95 -15.31
C THR A 110 11.18 -2.96 -14.19
N CYS A 111 10.34 -1.92 -14.14
CA CYS A 111 9.20 -1.92 -13.24
C CYS A 111 8.19 -2.98 -13.67
N LEU A 112 7.78 -3.84 -12.75
CA LEU A 112 6.82 -4.91 -12.99
C LEU A 112 5.47 -4.43 -13.55
N LEU A 113 5.00 -3.25 -13.10
CA LEU A 113 3.69 -2.72 -13.48
C LEU A 113 3.76 -1.78 -14.69
N SER A 114 4.71 -0.84 -14.71
CA SER A 114 4.79 0.19 -15.76
C SER A 114 5.82 -0.11 -16.86
N ARG A 115 6.68 -1.12 -16.68
CA ARG A 115 7.86 -1.42 -17.54
C ARG A 115 8.82 -0.24 -17.71
N ASP A 116 8.80 0.68 -16.76
CA ASP A 116 9.67 1.84 -16.68
C ASP A 116 11.06 1.44 -16.13
N TYR A 117 12.09 2.23 -16.42
CA TYR A 117 13.47 2.02 -15.97
C TYR A 117 13.81 2.80 -14.68
N SER A 118 12.93 3.68 -14.21
CA SER A 118 13.09 4.35 -12.91
C SER A 118 12.73 3.37 -11.78
N LEU A 119 13.68 2.60 -11.27
CA LEU A 119 13.41 1.48 -10.36
C LEU A 119 13.54 1.83 -8.88
N ASP A 120 12.72 1.16 -8.09
CA ASP A 120 12.86 1.01 -6.66
C ASP A 120 12.36 -0.40 -6.27
N ILE A 121 12.85 -0.94 -5.14
CA ILE A 121 12.45 -2.27 -4.68
C ILE A 121 11.46 -2.12 -3.53
N VAL A 122 10.33 -2.78 -3.65
CA VAL A 122 9.33 -2.86 -2.58
C VAL A 122 9.24 -4.28 -2.04
N ASN A 123 8.99 -4.37 -0.74
CA ASN A 123 8.63 -5.64 -0.14
C ASN A 123 7.12 -5.87 -0.25
N VAL A 124 6.71 -7.11 -0.45
CA VAL A 124 5.30 -7.52 -0.45
C VAL A 124 4.74 -7.46 0.96
N VAL A 125 5.49 -8.05 1.91
CA VAL A 125 5.28 -7.94 3.35
C VAL A 125 6.22 -6.90 3.93
N PRO A 126 5.69 -5.96 4.74
CA PRO A 126 6.49 -4.96 5.43
C PRO A 126 7.69 -5.52 6.18
N VAL A 127 8.84 -4.85 6.08
CA VAL A 127 10.06 -5.22 6.81
C VAL A 127 9.83 -5.25 8.32
N SER A 128 8.93 -4.39 8.82
CA SER A 128 8.56 -4.34 10.23
C SER A 128 7.93 -5.64 10.75
N LEU A 129 7.22 -6.36 9.87
CA LEU A 129 6.61 -7.65 10.19
C LEU A 129 7.58 -8.83 9.95
N VAL A 130 8.64 -8.62 9.15
CA VAL A 130 9.71 -9.60 8.92
C VAL A 130 10.76 -9.56 10.04
N LYS A 131 11.13 -8.36 10.48
CA LYS A 131 12.02 -8.15 11.62
C LYS A 131 11.16 -8.22 12.88
N CYS A 132 11.10 -9.38 13.55
CA CYS A 132 10.56 -9.48 14.90
C CYS A 132 11.13 -8.32 15.74
N HIS A 133 10.28 -7.37 16.13
CA HIS A 133 10.75 -6.23 16.91
C HIS A 133 11.26 -6.76 18.26
N THR A 134 12.45 -6.30 18.62
CA THR A 134 12.85 -6.19 20.02
C THR A 134 11.75 -5.47 20.77
N HIS A 135 11.13 -6.17 21.73
CA HIS A 135 10.01 -5.74 22.55
C HIS A 135 10.14 -4.28 23.02
N ASN A 136 9.31 -3.38 22.48
CA ASN A 136 9.00 -2.13 23.17
C ASN A 136 7.78 -2.35 24.08
N PRO A 137 7.75 -1.81 25.30
CA PRO A 137 6.66 -2.04 26.27
C PRO A 137 5.30 -1.49 25.82
N THR A 138 5.26 -0.57 24.84
CA THR A 138 4.00 -0.10 24.22
C THR A 138 3.42 -1.07 23.21
N ASP A 139 4.23 -1.99 22.66
CA ASP A 139 3.75 -3.03 21.72
C ASP A 139 2.98 -4.13 22.47
N GLU A 140 3.13 -4.24 23.80
CA GLU A 140 2.36 -5.17 24.65
C GLU A 140 0.88 -4.74 24.80
N ALA A 141 0.57 -3.45 24.60
CA ALA A 141 -0.79 -2.92 24.74
C ALA A 141 -1.62 -3.02 23.45
N ILE A 142 -0.97 -3.26 22.31
CA ILE A 142 -1.62 -3.48 21.01
C ILE A 142 -1.73 -5.00 20.82
N PRO A 143 -2.92 -5.56 20.55
CA PRO A 143 -3.00 -7.00 20.32
C PRO A 143 -2.08 -7.38 19.16
N GLU A 144 -1.30 -8.44 19.34
CA GLU A 144 -0.30 -8.90 18.37
C GLU A 144 -0.95 -8.93 16.97
N PHE A 145 -0.31 -8.35 15.96
CA PHE A 145 -0.86 -8.21 14.60
C PHE A 145 -1.54 -9.51 14.11
N TRP A 146 -0.89 -10.65 14.33
CA TRP A 146 -1.41 -11.97 13.98
C TRP A 146 -2.62 -12.41 14.80
N GLN A 147 -2.69 -12.05 16.07
CA GLN A 147 -3.85 -12.31 16.92
C GLN A 147 -5.07 -11.54 16.40
N MET A 148 -4.90 -10.28 16.00
CA MET A 148 -5.99 -9.52 15.38
C MET A 148 -6.46 -10.16 14.06
N LEU A 149 -5.53 -10.60 13.21
CA LEU A 149 -5.89 -11.28 11.97
C LEU A 149 -6.68 -12.58 12.21
N SER A 150 -6.46 -13.27 13.34
CA SER A 150 -7.13 -14.53 13.65
C SER A 150 -8.65 -14.43 13.84
N PHE A 151 -9.18 -13.23 14.07
CA PHE A 151 -10.62 -12.97 14.09
C PHE A 151 -11.26 -12.94 12.70
N PHE A 152 -10.47 -12.71 11.65
CA PHE A 152 -10.96 -12.47 10.29
C PHE A 152 -10.51 -13.53 9.28
N PHE A 153 -9.42 -14.23 9.58
CA PHE A 153 -8.82 -15.22 8.69
C PHE A 153 -8.69 -16.58 9.37
N THR A 154 -8.88 -17.64 8.59
CA THR A 154 -8.73 -19.03 9.05
C THR A 154 -7.31 -19.30 9.55
N LYS A 155 -7.18 -20.23 10.50
CA LYS A 155 -5.87 -20.61 11.06
C LYS A 155 -4.93 -21.13 9.97
N ASP A 156 -5.46 -21.90 9.03
CA ASP A 156 -4.69 -22.47 7.92
C ASP A 156 -4.13 -21.38 7.01
N ARG A 157 -4.94 -20.37 6.68
CA ARG A 157 -4.50 -19.20 5.91
C ARG A 157 -3.39 -18.43 6.62
N ILE A 158 -3.58 -18.12 7.90
CA ILE A 158 -2.56 -17.42 8.69
C ILE A 158 -1.27 -18.25 8.78
N ALA A 159 -1.36 -19.56 8.94
CA ALA A 159 -0.21 -20.45 8.98
C ALA A 159 0.57 -20.44 7.65
N LYS A 160 -0.12 -20.46 6.51
CA LYS A 160 0.49 -20.33 5.18
C LYS A 160 1.22 -19.00 5.02
N TRP A 161 0.60 -17.89 5.42
CA TRP A 161 1.24 -16.57 5.38
C TRP A 161 2.48 -16.50 6.26
N LYS A 162 2.40 -16.99 7.50
CA LYS A 162 3.55 -17.02 8.42
C LYS A 162 4.70 -17.87 7.88
N LEU A 163 4.40 -19.03 7.30
CA LEU A 163 5.41 -19.93 6.72
C LEU A 163 6.08 -19.32 5.48
N ALA A 164 5.35 -18.49 4.73
CA ALA A 164 5.84 -17.85 3.52
C ALA A 164 6.77 -16.66 3.77
N ILE A 165 6.77 -16.08 4.98
CA ILE A 165 7.61 -14.93 5.32
C ILE A 165 9.08 -15.38 5.37
N PRO A 166 9.98 -14.71 4.63
CA PRO A 166 11.40 -15.08 4.63
C PRO A 166 12.06 -14.80 5.97
N GLY A 167 12.99 -15.68 6.37
CA GLY A 167 13.91 -15.39 7.47
C GLY A 167 14.89 -14.28 7.11
N VAL A 168 15.37 -13.53 8.11
CA VAL A 168 16.24 -12.34 7.95
C VAL A 168 17.52 -12.61 7.14
N ASN A 169 18.02 -13.85 7.15
CA ASN A 169 19.29 -14.23 6.50
C ASN A 169 19.12 -15.05 5.21
N ASP A 170 17.89 -15.28 4.74
CA ASP A 170 17.64 -16.06 3.54
C ASP A 170 17.45 -15.13 2.33
N ASN A 171 18.51 -14.96 1.56
CA ASN A 171 18.53 -14.05 0.40
C ASN A 171 17.55 -14.50 -0.71
N VAL A 172 17.42 -15.81 -0.94
CA VAL A 172 16.53 -16.36 -1.98
C VAL A 172 15.08 -16.21 -1.55
N ALA A 173 14.78 -16.49 -0.27
CA ALA A 173 13.46 -16.21 0.27
C ALA A 173 13.17 -14.70 0.33
N GLY A 174 14.18 -13.86 0.54
CA GLY A 174 14.09 -12.41 0.44
C GLY A 174 13.59 -11.95 -0.93
N CYS A 175 14.12 -12.51 -2.01
CA CYS A 175 13.67 -12.24 -3.39
C CYS A 175 12.18 -12.58 -3.61
N ARG A 176 11.67 -13.63 -2.94
CA ARG A 176 10.23 -14.00 -2.97
C ARG A 176 9.31 -12.97 -2.32
N ASN A 177 9.85 -12.13 -1.44
CA ASN A 177 9.13 -11.04 -0.79
C ASN A 177 9.38 -9.68 -1.47
N GLN A 178 10.05 -9.62 -2.62
CA GLN A 178 10.47 -8.37 -3.27
C GLN A 178 9.96 -8.25 -4.71
N LEU A 179 9.64 -7.01 -5.10
CA LEU A 179 9.23 -6.64 -6.46
C LEU A 179 9.97 -5.37 -6.90
N CYS A 180 10.32 -5.31 -8.18
CA CYS A 180 10.80 -4.09 -8.80
C CYS A 180 9.62 -3.22 -9.27
N VAL A 181 9.52 -2.00 -8.73
CA VAL A 181 8.46 -1.06 -9.07
C VAL A 181 9.03 0.31 -9.39
N ALA A 182 8.28 1.14 -10.10
CA ALA A 182 8.73 2.49 -10.34
C ALA A 182 8.67 3.33 -9.05
N ALA A 183 9.56 4.31 -8.89
CA ALA A 183 9.58 5.17 -7.68
C ALA A 183 8.20 5.81 -7.40
N ARG A 184 7.47 6.21 -8.45
CA ARG A 184 6.09 6.74 -8.38
C ARG A 184 5.03 5.72 -7.94
N ILE A 185 5.32 4.43 -8.02
CA ILE A 185 4.44 3.31 -7.63
C ILE A 185 4.72 2.90 -6.18
N LYS A 186 5.97 2.98 -5.73
CA LYS A 186 6.39 2.60 -4.38
C LYS A 186 5.51 3.19 -3.27
N TRP A 187 5.23 4.49 -3.31
CA TRP A 187 4.37 5.11 -2.29
C TRP A 187 2.92 4.60 -2.37
N ARG A 188 2.39 4.34 -3.56
CA ARG A 188 1.04 3.79 -3.76
C ARG A 188 0.92 2.36 -3.23
N TRP A 189 1.95 1.56 -3.50
CA TRP A 189 2.10 0.20 -2.99
C TRP A 189 2.06 0.18 -1.45
N ARG A 190 2.84 1.05 -0.81
CA ARG A 190 2.95 1.15 0.65
C ARG A 190 1.74 1.76 1.35
N SER A 191 1.01 2.65 0.69
CA SER A 191 -0.15 3.33 1.26
C SER A 191 -1.49 2.64 0.97
N GLY A 192 -1.48 1.44 0.38
CA GLY A 192 -2.70 0.70 0.06
C GLY A 192 -3.56 1.34 -1.02
N LEU A 193 -2.96 2.02 -2.01
CA LEU A 193 -3.69 2.66 -3.12
C LEU A 193 -3.78 1.80 -4.37
N LEU A 194 -3.10 0.67 -4.36
CA LEU A 194 -3.16 -0.36 -5.37
C LEU A 194 -2.86 -1.71 -4.71
N ALA A 195 -3.21 -2.77 -5.40
CA ALA A 195 -2.80 -4.10 -5.03
C ALA A 195 -2.71 -5.01 -6.25
N VAL A 196 -1.97 -6.08 -6.08
CA VAL A 196 -1.77 -7.13 -7.08
C VAL A 196 -2.34 -8.42 -6.50
N MET A 197 -3.36 -8.97 -7.14
CA MET A 197 -4.01 -10.20 -6.73
C MET A 197 -3.38 -11.37 -7.50
N PRO A 198 -2.73 -12.34 -6.82
CA PRO A 198 -2.24 -13.52 -7.51
C PRO A 198 -3.43 -14.39 -7.94
N VAL A 199 -3.43 -14.83 -9.20
CA VAL A 199 -4.52 -15.63 -9.79
C VAL A 199 -4.15 -17.10 -9.79
N ASP A 200 -3.10 -17.45 -10.52
CA ASP A 200 -2.60 -18.83 -10.63
C ASP A 200 -1.16 -18.85 -11.18
N PHE A 201 -0.53 -20.01 -11.14
CA PHE A 201 0.69 -20.29 -11.89
C PHE A 201 0.33 -20.82 -13.27
N ALA A 202 0.72 -20.10 -14.33
CA ALA A 202 0.59 -20.62 -15.69
C ALA A 202 1.57 -21.80 -15.92
N ASP A 203 2.75 -21.72 -15.30
CA ASP A 203 3.78 -22.75 -15.26
C ASP A 203 4.72 -22.49 -14.06
N GLU A 204 5.77 -23.30 -13.89
CA GLU A 204 6.75 -23.15 -12.79
C GLU A 204 7.50 -21.81 -12.81
N ASN A 205 7.51 -21.13 -13.96
CA ASN A 205 8.28 -19.92 -14.22
C ASN A 205 7.41 -18.67 -14.40
N THR A 206 6.09 -18.81 -14.38
CA THR A 206 5.14 -17.74 -14.69
C THR A 206 4.01 -17.69 -13.67
N LEU A 207 3.95 -16.60 -12.90
CA LEU A 207 2.84 -16.26 -12.02
C LEU A 207 1.92 -15.26 -12.73
N VAL A 208 0.64 -15.58 -12.79
CA VAL A 208 -0.41 -14.71 -13.32
C VAL A 208 -1.00 -13.91 -12.16
N ALA A 209 -1.12 -12.60 -12.34
CA ALA A 209 -1.69 -11.73 -11.33
C ALA A 209 -2.50 -10.59 -11.96
N ASP A 210 -3.58 -10.20 -11.30
CA ASP A 210 -4.44 -9.09 -11.73
C ASP A 210 -4.11 -7.83 -10.93
N PHE A 211 -4.08 -6.70 -11.63
CA PHE A 211 -3.90 -5.40 -11.01
C PHE A 211 -5.24 -4.79 -10.60
N PHE A 212 -5.25 -4.11 -9.45
CA PHE A 212 -6.40 -3.34 -8.99
C PHE A 212 -5.96 -2.01 -8.38
N TRP A 213 -6.64 -0.94 -8.78
CA TRP A 213 -6.68 0.31 -8.06
C TRP A 213 -7.50 0.16 -6.79
N LEU A 214 -6.93 0.63 -5.67
CA LEU A 214 -7.61 0.66 -4.38
C LEU A 214 -7.91 2.10 -4.03
N GLU A 215 -9.16 2.47 -4.20
CA GLU A 215 -9.56 3.86 -4.10
C GLU A 215 -9.60 4.36 -2.67
N ARG A 216 -9.57 5.68 -2.53
CA ARG A 216 -9.78 6.32 -1.25
C ARG A 216 -11.27 6.34 -0.92
N PRO A 217 -11.68 5.82 0.23
CA PRO A 217 -13.06 5.95 0.66
C PRO A 217 -13.38 7.43 0.92
N LYS A 218 -14.67 7.76 0.83
CA LYS A 218 -15.19 9.11 1.17
C LYS A 218 -15.23 9.36 2.69
N HIS A 219 -15.04 8.32 3.49
CA HIS A 219 -15.02 8.37 4.95
C HIS A 219 -13.59 8.34 5.48
N CYS A 220 -13.41 8.68 6.76
CA CYS A 220 -12.12 8.57 7.45
C CYS A 220 -12.11 7.42 8.46
N ARG A 221 -10.92 7.00 8.89
CA ARG A 221 -10.73 5.87 9.83
C ARG A 221 -11.47 5.95 11.17
N SER A 222 -11.87 7.15 11.60
CA SER A 222 -12.60 7.37 12.85
C SER A 222 -14.12 7.39 12.68
N GLN A 223 -14.61 7.26 11.44
CA GLN A 223 -16.04 7.31 11.13
C GLN A 223 -16.69 5.95 11.41
N LEU A 224 -17.95 6.00 11.83
CA LEU A 224 -18.83 4.83 11.95
C LEU A 224 -19.55 4.58 10.62
N ILE A 225 -19.62 3.33 10.20
CA ILE A 225 -20.08 2.88 8.89
C ILE A 225 -21.16 1.82 9.08
N ASP A 226 -22.17 1.84 8.21
CA ASP A 226 -23.14 0.75 8.15
C ASP A 226 -22.45 -0.54 7.67
N ILE A 227 -22.64 -1.66 8.39
CA ILE A 227 -22.06 -2.96 8.03
C ILE A 227 -22.37 -3.37 6.60
N LEU A 228 -23.55 -3.01 6.10
CA LEU A 228 -24.03 -3.34 4.74
C LEU A 228 -23.61 -2.32 3.69
N GLN A 229 -22.94 -1.24 4.08
CA GLN A 229 -22.41 -0.29 3.11
C GLN A 229 -21.41 -1.02 2.22
N THR A 230 -21.66 -0.97 0.91
CA THR A 230 -20.74 -1.54 -0.08
C THR A 230 -19.49 -0.68 -0.15
N PRO A 231 -18.31 -1.30 -0.34
CA PRO A 231 -17.09 -0.55 -0.62
C PRO A 231 -17.28 0.40 -1.80
N HIS A 232 -16.65 1.57 -1.71
CA HIS A 232 -16.74 2.55 -2.79
C HIS A 232 -16.03 2.02 -4.04
N VAL A 233 -16.70 2.16 -5.18
CA VAL A 233 -16.17 1.94 -6.53
C VAL A 233 -16.29 3.27 -7.26
N SER A 234 -15.22 3.81 -7.84
CA SER A 234 -15.31 5.05 -8.63
C SER A 234 -16.06 4.77 -9.91
N GLU A 235 -16.86 5.74 -10.31
CA GLU A 235 -17.46 5.78 -11.64
C GLU A 235 -16.47 6.33 -12.69
N GLU A 236 -15.41 7.00 -12.24
CA GLU A 236 -14.32 7.50 -13.09
C GLU A 236 -13.17 6.49 -13.12
N PRO A 237 -12.74 6.02 -14.30
CA PRO A 237 -11.56 5.16 -14.40
C PRO A 237 -10.34 5.87 -13.80
N PHE A 238 -9.77 5.27 -12.77
CA PHE A 238 -8.59 5.78 -12.11
C PHE A 238 -7.47 5.95 -13.16
N GLY A 239 -6.89 7.15 -13.19
CA GLY A 239 -5.82 7.49 -14.13
C GLY A 239 -6.23 8.24 -15.41
N VAL A 240 -7.52 8.51 -15.63
CA VAL A 240 -7.99 9.17 -16.88
C VAL A 240 -8.07 10.71 -16.78
N LYS A 241 -8.10 11.30 -15.57
CA LYS A 241 -7.96 12.77 -15.39
C LYS A 241 -7.03 13.16 -14.23
N GLY A 242 -5.90 13.79 -14.56
CA GLY A 242 -4.91 14.36 -13.63
C GLY A 242 -3.65 13.51 -13.40
N CYS A 243 -2.71 13.99 -12.58
CA CYS A 243 -1.38 13.40 -12.30
C CYS A 243 -1.37 12.05 -11.55
N ARG A 244 -2.45 11.26 -11.65
CA ARG A 244 -2.67 10.09 -10.78
C ARG A 244 -2.60 8.72 -11.48
N GLY A 245 -2.56 8.66 -12.81
CA GLY A 245 -2.45 7.40 -13.56
C GLY A 245 -1.04 6.81 -13.60
N ILE A 246 -0.94 5.48 -13.58
CA ILE A 246 0.25 4.72 -13.98
C ILE A 246 0.06 4.34 -15.45
N TRP A 247 1.11 4.50 -16.25
CA TRP A 247 1.11 4.14 -17.67
C TRP A 247 2.06 2.97 -17.87
N VAL A 248 1.66 2.00 -18.68
CA VAL A 248 2.49 0.88 -19.10
C VAL A 248 3.20 1.28 -20.38
N PHE A 249 4.52 1.17 -20.38
CA PHE A 249 5.37 1.51 -21.53
C PHE A 249 5.82 0.22 -22.20
N ASP A 250 5.38 0.01 -23.44
CA ASP A 250 5.92 -1.06 -24.29
C ASP A 250 6.76 -0.38 -25.39
N PRO A 251 8.02 -0.81 -25.64
CA PRO A 251 8.85 -0.21 -26.69
C PRO A 251 8.18 -0.16 -28.06
N ASP A 252 7.28 -1.10 -28.34
CA ASP A 252 6.65 -1.27 -29.65
C ASP A 252 5.21 -0.75 -29.71
N GLN A 253 4.68 -0.17 -28.62
CA GLN A 253 3.28 0.27 -28.55
C GLN A 253 3.14 1.66 -27.90
N GLU A 254 2.03 2.34 -28.21
CA GLU A 254 1.67 3.57 -27.52
C GLU A 254 1.43 3.30 -26.03
N PRO A 255 1.89 4.20 -25.12
CA PRO A 255 1.66 4.03 -23.70
C PRO A 255 0.17 3.89 -23.36
N VAL A 256 -0.18 2.84 -22.62
CA VAL A 256 -1.56 2.58 -22.19
C VAL A 256 -1.73 2.83 -20.70
N PRO A 257 -2.85 3.42 -20.25
CA PRO A 257 -3.08 3.64 -18.83
C PRO A 257 -3.47 2.33 -18.14
N LEU A 258 -2.86 2.05 -17.00
CA LEU A 258 -3.15 0.86 -16.20
C LEU A 258 -4.60 0.88 -15.68
N GLN A 259 -5.36 -0.15 -15.98
CA GLN A 259 -6.76 -0.33 -15.58
C GLN A 259 -6.92 -1.46 -14.56
N ASP A 260 -8.07 -1.47 -13.87
CA ASP A 260 -8.46 -2.60 -13.04
C ASP A 260 -8.63 -3.86 -13.88
N GLU A 261 -8.28 -5.02 -13.30
CA GLU A 261 -8.32 -6.32 -13.94
C GLU A 261 -7.31 -6.46 -15.11
N ASP A 262 -6.36 -5.52 -15.25
CA ASP A 262 -5.21 -5.70 -16.15
C ASP A 262 -4.37 -6.89 -15.66
N VAL A 263 -4.14 -7.85 -16.57
CA VAL A 263 -3.45 -9.11 -16.27
C VAL A 263 -1.94 -8.96 -16.49
N PHE A 264 -1.17 -9.34 -15.49
CA PHE A 264 0.28 -9.36 -15.48
C PHE A 264 0.83 -10.78 -15.43
N TYR A 265 1.88 -11.01 -16.21
CA TYR A 265 2.64 -12.26 -16.20
C TYR A 265 4.00 -11.98 -15.60
N ILE A 266 4.16 -12.32 -14.33
CA ILE A 266 5.45 -12.22 -13.63
C ILE A 266 6.25 -13.45 -14.01
N LYS A 267 7.38 -13.25 -14.70
CA LYS A 267 8.19 -14.34 -15.26
C LYS A 267 9.53 -14.42 -14.56
N THR A 268 10.06 -15.64 -14.49
CA THR A 268 11.45 -15.89 -14.12
C THR A 268 12.13 -16.80 -15.14
N HIS A 269 13.43 -16.65 -15.29
CA HIS A 269 14.26 -17.53 -16.11
C HIS A 269 14.74 -18.76 -15.33
N ASP A 270 14.78 -18.68 -14.00
CA ASP A 270 15.21 -19.76 -13.10
C ASP A 270 14.43 -19.69 -11.78
N PRO A 271 13.47 -20.60 -11.54
CA PRO A 271 12.63 -20.57 -10.35
C PRO A 271 13.38 -20.97 -9.07
N ILE A 272 14.59 -21.52 -9.18
CA ILE A 272 15.41 -21.94 -8.03
C ILE A 272 16.24 -20.75 -7.54
N THR A 273 16.98 -20.09 -8.44
CA THR A 273 17.88 -18.98 -8.07
C THR A 273 17.15 -17.63 -8.04
N HIS A 274 16.15 -17.44 -8.89
CA HIS A 274 15.38 -16.22 -9.08
C HIS A 274 13.88 -16.51 -8.90
N PRO A 275 13.45 -16.94 -7.70
CA PRO A 275 12.10 -17.40 -7.52
C PRO A 275 11.08 -16.29 -7.78
N LEU A 276 9.92 -16.69 -8.28
CA LEU A 276 8.76 -15.82 -8.39
C LEU A 276 8.36 -15.27 -7.00
N PRO A 277 7.68 -14.11 -6.97
CA PRO A 277 7.06 -13.63 -5.75
C PRO A 277 6.17 -14.71 -5.13
N ASN A 278 6.21 -14.85 -3.81
CA ASN A 278 5.45 -15.89 -3.14
C ASN A 278 3.95 -15.59 -3.24
N PHE A 279 3.18 -16.57 -3.74
CA PHE A 279 1.73 -16.48 -3.92
C PHE A 279 1.01 -16.08 -2.64
N GLU A 280 1.33 -16.74 -1.52
CA GLU A 280 0.68 -16.51 -0.23
C GLU A 280 0.98 -15.10 0.30
N LEU A 281 2.17 -14.56 0.02
CA LEU A 281 2.52 -13.18 0.39
C LEU A 281 1.76 -12.16 -0.44
N LEU A 282 1.63 -12.39 -1.76
CA LEU A 282 0.84 -11.52 -2.63
C LEU A 282 -0.65 -11.59 -2.27
N GLU A 283 -1.16 -12.75 -1.90
CA GLU A 283 -2.55 -12.88 -1.45
C GLU A 283 -2.78 -12.13 -0.12
N MET A 284 -1.84 -12.24 0.81
CA MET A 284 -1.88 -11.46 2.05
C MET A 284 -1.85 -9.95 1.74
N HIS A 285 -0.94 -9.51 0.86
CA HIS A 285 -0.83 -8.12 0.43
C HIS A 285 -2.14 -7.61 -0.18
N TRP A 286 -2.74 -8.37 -1.10
CA TRP A 286 -4.03 -8.06 -1.71
C TRP A 286 -5.11 -7.80 -0.65
N ARG A 287 -5.27 -8.70 0.32
CA ARG A 287 -6.31 -8.57 1.36
C ARG A 287 -6.05 -7.42 2.32
N LEU A 288 -4.81 -7.24 2.75
CA LEU A 288 -4.46 -6.23 3.76
C LEU A 288 -4.41 -4.82 3.16
N ASN A 289 -3.95 -4.64 1.92
CA ASN A 289 -4.04 -3.35 1.25
C ASN A 289 -5.49 -2.92 1.02
N ARG A 290 -6.39 -3.87 0.72
CA ARG A 290 -7.83 -3.60 0.69
C ARG A 290 -8.35 -3.10 2.03
N ILE A 291 -7.92 -3.69 3.15
CA ILE A 291 -8.28 -3.19 4.49
C ILE A 291 -7.77 -1.76 4.68
N VAL A 292 -6.52 -1.47 4.33
CA VAL A 292 -5.94 -0.11 4.45
C VAL A 292 -6.72 0.93 3.65
N SER A 293 -7.02 0.62 2.39
CA SER A 293 -7.81 1.49 1.51
C SER A 293 -9.20 1.67 2.09
N MET A 294 -9.95 0.58 2.27
CA MET A 294 -11.34 0.64 2.72
C MET A 294 -11.48 1.28 4.10
N SER A 295 -10.55 1.10 5.02
CA SER A 295 -10.65 1.72 6.35
C SER A 295 -10.35 3.22 6.36
N GLY A 296 -9.89 3.80 5.24
CA GLY A 296 -9.38 5.17 5.19
C GLY A 296 -8.13 5.38 6.05
N ALA A 297 -7.33 4.32 6.26
CA ALA A 297 -6.12 4.41 7.06
C ALA A 297 -4.91 4.90 6.24
N GLY A 298 -4.90 4.68 4.92
CA GLY A 298 -3.85 5.17 4.01
C GLY A 298 -3.68 6.69 3.94
N THR A 299 -4.54 7.45 4.62
CA THR A 299 -4.60 8.91 4.59
C THR A 299 -4.16 9.56 5.91
N ILE A 300 -3.21 8.98 6.66
CA ILE A 300 -2.76 9.51 7.97
C ILE A 300 -2.36 11.00 7.90
N TYR A 301 -2.01 11.50 6.71
CA TYR A 301 -1.66 12.90 6.44
C TYR A 301 -2.84 13.82 6.07
N ASP A 302 -4.01 13.28 5.73
CA ASP A 302 -5.25 14.05 5.53
C ASP A 302 -6.04 14.01 6.85
N THR A 303 -5.81 15.02 7.69
CA THR A 303 -6.56 15.21 8.95
C THR A 303 -8.07 15.16 8.68
N CYS A 304 -8.78 14.28 9.40
CA CYS A 304 -10.25 14.24 9.40
C CYS A 304 -10.74 15.45 10.21
N GLY A 305 -10.83 16.59 9.55
CA GLY A 305 -11.53 17.79 9.99
C GLY A 305 -12.19 18.43 8.77
N PRO A 306 -13.19 19.32 8.94
CA PRO A 306 -13.61 20.14 7.82
C PRO A 306 -12.35 20.80 7.27
N ILE A 307 -12.11 20.69 5.95
CA ILE A 307 -11.05 21.42 5.27
C ILE A 307 -11.19 22.86 5.78
N ARG A 308 -10.31 23.29 6.70
CA ARG A 308 -10.15 24.71 6.93
C ARG A 308 -9.63 25.18 5.60
N ARG A 309 -10.50 25.83 4.83
CA ARG A 309 -10.21 26.55 3.59
C ARG A 309 -9.22 27.72 3.81
N ASN A 310 -8.33 27.61 4.80
CA ASN A 310 -7.39 28.62 5.25
C ASN A 310 -5.96 28.03 5.35
N SER A 311 -5.53 27.27 4.34
CA SER A 311 -4.10 27.16 4.02
C SER A 311 -3.80 27.63 2.59
N MET A 312 -4.65 28.51 2.05
CA MET A 312 -4.16 29.49 1.09
C MET A 312 -3.34 30.49 1.91
N ASP A 313 -2.02 30.45 1.73
CA ASP A 313 -1.17 31.60 2.01
C ASP A 313 -1.71 32.81 1.20
N PRO A 314 -1.68 34.07 1.68
CA PRO A 314 -2.33 35.21 1.03
C PRO A 314 -1.79 35.59 -0.36
N LEU A 315 -0.86 34.81 -0.91
CA LEU A 315 -0.22 35.03 -2.21
C LEU A 315 -0.19 33.70 -2.95
N GLY A 316 -1.23 33.43 -3.74
CA GLY A 316 -1.38 32.18 -4.50
C GLY A 316 -0.28 31.98 -5.55
N GLN A 317 0.86 31.43 -5.13
CA GLN A 317 1.89 30.90 -6.03
C GLN A 317 2.37 29.51 -5.57
N PRO A 318 2.43 28.52 -6.49
CA PRO A 318 2.97 27.21 -6.18
C PRO A 318 4.50 27.31 -6.00
N ARG A 319 5.03 26.72 -4.92
CA ARG A 319 6.47 26.47 -4.76
C ARG A 319 6.95 25.49 -5.83
N ALA A 320 7.24 26.00 -7.02
CA ALA A 320 8.18 25.35 -7.91
C ALA A 320 9.55 25.33 -7.21
N ARG A 321 10.12 24.14 -7.06
CA ARG A 321 11.53 23.97 -6.66
C ARG A 321 12.38 24.76 -7.65
N GLN A 322 13.01 25.84 -7.19
CA GLN A 322 14.09 26.50 -7.92
C GLN A 322 15.29 25.54 -7.95
N PHE A 323 15.37 24.75 -9.01
CA PHE A 323 16.63 24.23 -9.50
C PHE A 323 16.75 24.69 -10.95
N LEU A 324 17.94 25.24 -11.28
CA LEU A 324 18.42 25.69 -12.59
C LEU A 324 17.97 27.10 -13.02
N SER A 325 18.80 28.09 -12.67
CA SER A 325 19.64 28.85 -13.63
C SER A 325 20.07 30.18 -12.98
N GLU A 326 21.32 30.27 -12.51
CA GLU A 326 21.94 31.58 -12.33
C GLU A 326 22.16 32.21 -13.71
N PRO A 327 21.67 33.43 -13.98
CA PRO A 327 22.06 34.14 -15.18
C PRO A 327 23.48 34.69 -15.00
N ILE A 328 24.34 34.36 -15.95
CA ILE A 328 25.61 35.03 -16.20
C ILE A 328 25.30 36.51 -16.44
N ASP A 329 25.86 37.38 -15.60
CA ASP A 329 25.75 38.83 -15.71
C ASP A 329 26.64 39.33 -16.86
N ASP A 330 26.06 39.44 -18.05
CA ASP A 330 26.62 40.25 -19.15
C ASP A 330 26.28 41.73 -18.90
N SER A 331 27.04 42.37 -18.02
CA SER A 331 27.09 43.84 -17.93
C SER A 331 28.51 44.35 -17.69
N LEU A 332 29.41 44.08 -18.65
CA LEU A 332 30.61 44.88 -18.86
C LEU A 332 30.18 46.28 -19.35
N ASN A 333 29.87 47.18 -18.42
CA ASN A 333 29.94 48.61 -18.67
C ASN A 333 31.41 49.05 -18.67
N LEU A 334 31.85 49.47 -19.85
CA LEU A 334 32.98 50.38 -20.06
C LEU A 334 32.66 51.75 -19.43
N GLU A 335 33.71 52.51 -19.12
CA GLU A 335 33.74 53.89 -18.54
C GLU A 335 33.72 53.90 -17.00
N GLU A 336 34.66 54.45 -16.22
CA GLU A 336 35.69 55.48 -16.39
C GLU A 336 36.80 55.25 -15.33
N LEU A 337 38.07 55.37 -15.69
CA LEU A 337 39.19 55.48 -14.76
C LEU A 337 39.42 56.95 -14.38
N PRO A 338 39.37 57.36 -13.10
CA PRO A 338 39.96 58.62 -12.69
C PRO A 338 41.46 58.42 -12.43
N ASN A 339 42.25 59.19 -13.19
CA ASN A 339 43.62 59.55 -12.89
C ASN A 339 43.79 60.01 -11.44
N THR A 340 44.71 59.37 -10.72
CA THR A 340 45.49 60.03 -9.67
C THR A 340 46.97 59.65 -9.82
N GLN A 341 47.67 60.46 -10.62
CA GLN A 341 48.96 61.03 -10.21
C GLN A 341 48.69 61.78 -8.87
N SER A 342 49.56 61.84 -7.87
CA SER A 342 51.01 61.94 -7.84
C SER A 342 51.44 61.99 -6.37
N ALA A 343 52.68 61.56 -6.10
CA ALA A 343 53.70 62.18 -5.24
C ALA A 343 54.44 61.16 -4.37
#